data_AF-A0A3D1CJ88-F1
#
_entry.id   AF-A0A3D1CJ88-F1
#
_cell.length_a   1.000
_cell.length_b   1.000
_cell.length_c   1.000
_cell.angle_alpha   90.00
_cell.angle_beta   90.00
_cell.angle_gamma   90.00
#
_symmetry.space_group_name_H-M   'P 1'
#
loop_
_entity.id
_entity.type
_entity.pdbx_description
1 polymer ?
#
loop_
_entity_poly.entity_id
_entity_poly.type
_entity_poly.pdbx_seq_one_letter_code
_entity_poly.pdbx_strand_id
1 'polypeptide(L)'
;ARELGNLPGNICTPTYLAEQAIKLGQDLDNLVVDVLEESDIAELGMGSFLSVSRGSREPAKLITLNYGGGGDSKPIVLVGKGLTFDAGGISLKPSQGMDEMKYD
;
A
#
# COMPACT_ATOMS: atom_id res chain seq x y z
N ALA A 1 8.64 2.89 -9.39
CA ALA A 1 8.95 3.54 -8.09
C ALA A 1 8.83 5.07 -8.16
N ARG A 2 9.71 5.79 -8.88
CA ARG A 2 9.67 7.28 -8.93
C ARG A 2 8.33 7.85 -9.41
N GLU A 3 7.70 7.21 -10.40
CA GLU A 3 6.40 7.65 -10.92
C GLU A 3 5.31 7.61 -9.84
N LEU A 4 5.15 6.47 -9.15
CA LEU A 4 4.20 6.30 -8.06
C LEU A 4 4.37 7.34 -6.94
N GLY A 5 5.62 7.60 -6.51
CA GLY A 5 5.88 8.63 -5.49
C GLY A 5 5.65 10.06 -5.99
N ASN A 6 5.85 10.33 -7.28
CA ASN A 6 5.66 11.67 -7.83
C ASN A 6 4.18 12.02 -8.05
N LEU A 7 3.33 11.02 -8.30
CA LEU A 7 1.88 11.19 -8.37
C LEU A 7 1.37 11.82 -7.07
N PRO A 8 0.43 12.77 -7.14
CA PRO A 8 -0.13 13.40 -5.96
C PRO A 8 -1.02 12.42 -5.18
N GLY A 9 -1.15 12.61 -3.85
CA GLY A 9 -1.90 11.70 -2.97
C GLY A 9 -3.40 11.56 -3.29
N ASN A 10 -3.98 12.49 -4.07
CA ASN A 10 -5.35 12.37 -4.56
C ASN A 10 -5.49 11.46 -5.79
N ILE A 11 -4.37 11.04 -6.40
CA ILE A 11 -4.33 10.07 -7.51
C ILE A 11 -3.72 8.76 -7.01
N CYS A 12 -2.55 8.83 -6.38
CA CYS A 12 -1.84 7.66 -5.88
C CYS A 12 -2.42 7.19 -4.53
N THR A 13 -3.66 6.73 -4.54
CA THR A 13 -4.37 6.22 -3.36
C THR A 13 -3.99 4.75 -3.06
N PRO A 14 -4.33 4.19 -1.88
CA PRO A 14 -4.09 2.77 -1.60
C PRO A 14 -4.78 1.88 -2.64
N THR A 15 -6.00 2.23 -3.05
CA THR A 15 -6.74 1.58 -4.13
C THR A 15 -5.99 1.65 -5.45
N TYR A 16 -5.46 2.82 -5.83
CA TYR A 16 -4.66 2.96 -7.05
C TYR A 16 -3.40 2.08 -7.02
N LEU A 17 -2.68 2.04 -5.88
CA LEU A 17 -1.52 1.15 -5.75
C LEU A 17 -1.89 -0.33 -5.92
N ALA A 18 -3.03 -0.75 -5.37
CA ALA A 18 -3.55 -2.10 -5.56
C ALA A 18 -3.90 -2.38 -7.04
N GLU A 19 -4.54 -1.45 -7.72
CA GLU A 19 -4.82 -1.55 -9.17
C GLU A 19 -3.54 -1.66 -10.00
N GLN A 20 -2.50 -0.88 -9.69
CA GLN A 20 -1.20 -0.97 -10.36
C GLN A 20 -0.54 -2.34 -10.12
N ALA A 21 -0.63 -2.88 -8.89
CA ALA A 21 -0.12 -4.21 -8.58
C ALA A 21 -0.86 -5.30 -9.35
N ILE A 22 -2.20 -5.25 -9.39
CA ILE A 22 -3.02 -6.20 -10.15
C ILE A 22 -2.65 -6.16 -11.63
N LYS A 23 -2.52 -4.96 -12.21
CA LYS A 23 -2.10 -4.78 -13.60
C LYS A 23 -0.72 -5.40 -13.86
N LEU A 24 0.23 -5.19 -12.95
CA LEU A 24 1.56 -5.80 -13.06
C LEU A 24 1.51 -7.33 -13.02
N GLY A 25 0.64 -7.91 -12.19
CA GLY A 25 0.41 -9.37 -12.14
C GLY A 25 -0.18 -9.93 -13.43
N GLN A 26 -1.04 -9.18 -14.12
CA GLN A 26 -1.59 -9.58 -15.41
C GLN A 26 -0.53 -9.60 -16.53
N ASP A 27 0.50 -8.78 -16.41
CA ASP A 27 1.59 -8.68 -17.39
C ASP A 27 2.70 -9.72 -17.17
N LEU A 28 2.70 -10.46 -16.05
CA LEU A 28 3.78 -11.36 -15.65
C LEU A 28 3.27 -12.73 -15.18
N ASP A 29 3.47 -13.76 -16.01
CA ASP A 29 2.97 -15.14 -15.77
C ASP A 29 3.44 -15.79 -14.45
N ASN A 30 4.58 -15.35 -13.91
CA ASN A 30 5.17 -15.88 -12.68
C ASN A 30 4.99 -14.95 -11.46
N LEU A 31 4.05 -14.01 -11.52
CA LEU A 31 3.72 -13.10 -10.44
C LEU A 31 2.26 -13.28 -10.01
N VAL A 32 2.04 -13.76 -8.79
CA VAL A 32 0.71 -13.83 -8.19
C VAL A 32 0.51 -12.58 -7.33
N VAL A 33 -0.64 -11.93 -7.50
CA VAL A 33 -1.00 -10.71 -6.76
C VAL A 33 -2.26 -10.96 -5.96
N ASP A 34 -2.17 -10.74 -4.65
CA ASP A 34 -3.30 -10.79 -3.73
C ASP A 34 -3.46 -9.42 -3.06
N VAL A 35 -4.70 -8.95 -2.98
CA VAL A 35 -5.05 -7.68 -2.33
C VAL A 35 -6.07 -7.99 -1.25
N LEU A 36 -5.70 -7.69 0.01
CA LEU A 36 -6.63 -7.76 1.12
C LEU A 36 -7.32 -6.41 1.33
N GLU A 37 -8.63 -6.50 1.51
CA GLU A 37 -9.51 -5.41 1.87
C GLU A 37 -9.58 -5.21 3.39
N GLU A 38 -10.17 -4.11 3.85
CA GLU A 38 -10.30 -3.85 5.29
C GLU A 38 -11.04 -4.96 6.04
N SER A 39 -11.99 -5.65 5.40
CA SER A 39 -12.68 -6.81 5.97
C SER A 39 -11.73 -7.96 6.25
N ASP A 40 -10.87 -8.28 5.30
CA ASP A 40 -9.92 -9.40 5.42
C ASP A 40 -8.85 -9.05 6.48
N ILE A 41 -8.36 -7.81 6.45
CA ILE A 41 -7.42 -7.26 7.44
C ILE A 41 -8.03 -7.31 8.86
N ALA A 42 -9.34 -7.05 8.98
CA ALA A 42 -10.06 -7.13 10.25
C ALA A 42 -10.22 -8.58 10.74
N GLU A 43 -10.58 -9.50 9.84
CA GLU A 43 -10.69 -10.93 10.15
C GLU A 43 -9.36 -11.53 10.62
N LEU A 44 -8.25 -11.08 10.03
CA LEU A 44 -6.89 -11.43 10.44
C LEU A 44 -6.44 -10.77 11.75
N GLY A 45 -7.25 -9.90 12.35
CA GLY A 45 -6.95 -9.26 13.64
C GLY A 45 -5.88 -8.17 13.57
N MET A 46 -5.63 -7.57 12.40
CA MET A 46 -4.59 -6.55 12.19
C MET A 46 -5.02 -5.16 12.70
N GLY A 47 -5.45 -5.07 13.96
CA GLY A 47 -6.06 -3.87 14.53
C GLY A 47 -5.16 -2.63 14.53
N SER A 48 -3.83 -2.79 14.62
CA SER A 48 -2.90 -1.66 14.51
C SER A 48 -2.91 -1.04 13.12
N PHE A 49 -3.04 -1.85 12.06
CA PHE A 49 -3.12 -1.37 10.68
C PHE A 49 -4.41 -0.57 10.48
N LEU A 50 -5.55 -1.17 10.84
CA LEU A 50 -6.86 -0.54 10.70
C LEU A 50 -7.00 0.73 11.54
N SER A 51 -6.33 0.79 12.69
CA SER A 51 -6.35 2.01 13.52
C SER A 51 -5.78 3.23 12.79
N VAL A 52 -4.83 3.03 11.87
CA VAL A 52 -4.27 4.09 11.02
C VAL A 52 -5.23 4.47 9.90
N SER A 53 -5.82 3.48 9.20
CA SER A 53 -6.70 3.75 8.05
C SER A 53 -8.05 4.36 8.41
N ARG A 54 -8.57 4.09 9.61
CA ARG A 54 -9.90 4.55 10.09
C ARG A 54 -10.16 6.06 9.95
N GLY A 55 -9.12 6.89 9.94
CA GLY A 55 -9.26 8.34 9.78
C GLY A 55 -9.40 8.80 8.32
N SER A 56 -9.15 7.91 7.35
CA SER A 56 -9.21 8.18 5.92
C SER A 56 -10.58 7.82 5.36
N ARG A 57 -10.98 8.49 4.27
CA ARG A 57 -12.10 8.03 3.43
C ARG A 57 -11.67 6.94 2.44
N GLU A 58 -10.36 6.86 2.21
CA GLU A 58 -9.77 5.92 1.28
C GLU A 58 -9.37 4.64 2.03
N PRO A 59 -9.92 3.47 1.63
CA PRO A 59 -9.80 2.25 2.42
C PRO A 59 -8.38 1.72 2.40
N ALA A 60 -7.98 1.06 3.49
CA ALA A 60 -6.72 0.33 3.54
C ALA A 60 -6.69 -0.82 2.52
N LYS A 61 -5.51 -1.04 1.94
CA LYS A 61 -5.18 -2.21 1.13
C LYS A 61 -3.90 -2.83 1.68
N LEU A 62 -3.85 -4.16 1.80
CA LEU A 62 -2.59 -4.89 1.97
C LEU A 62 -2.32 -5.68 0.69
N ILE A 63 -1.26 -5.30 -0.01
CA ILE A 63 -0.92 -5.86 -1.32
C ILE A 63 0.23 -6.84 -1.14
N THR A 64 0.04 -8.06 -1.63
CA THR A 64 1.09 -9.08 -1.70
C THR A 64 1.42 -9.36 -3.16
N LEU A 65 2.71 -9.29 -3.51
CA LEU A 65 3.23 -9.64 -4.82
C LEU A 65 4.18 -10.83 -4.64
N ASN A 66 3.77 -12.02 -5.09
CA ASN A 66 4.51 -13.26 -4.94
C ASN A 66 5.12 -13.69 -6.28
N TYR A 67 6.45 -13.57 -6.39
CA TYR A 67 7.20 -13.90 -7.60
C TYR A 67 7.79 -15.32 -7.55
N GLY A 68 7.33 -16.20 -8.45
CA GLY A 68 7.68 -17.61 -8.54
C GLY A 68 8.95 -17.89 -9.34
N GLY A 69 10.11 -17.40 -8.89
CA GLY A 69 11.40 -17.63 -9.55
C GLY A 69 12.40 -18.54 -8.81
N GLY A 70 12.10 -18.91 -7.56
CA GLY A 70 13.06 -19.54 -6.63
C GLY A 70 12.93 -21.05 -6.43
N GLY A 71 11.95 -21.71 -7.06
CA GLY A 71 11.63 -23.12 -6.80
C GLY A 71 11.30 -23.36 -5.32
N ASP A 72 11.97 -24.34 -4.71
CA ASP A 72 11.78 -24.71 -3.29
C ASP A 72 12.58 -23.84 -2.31
N SER A 73 13.27 -22.80 -2.81
CA SER A 73 14.03 -21.89 -1.94
C SER A 73 13.09 -21.10 -1.04
N LYS A 74 13.52 -20.83 0.21
CA LYS A 74 12.78 -19.92 1.09
C LYS A 74 12.66 -18.54 0.43
N PRO A 75 11.48 -17.89 0.46
CA PRO A 75 11.30 -16.60 -0.17
C PRO A 75 12.07 -15.50 0.57
N ILE A 76 12.51 -14.50 -0.18
CA ILE A 76 12.93 -13.22 0.38
C ILE A 76 11.69 -12.35 0.47
N VAL A 77 11.41 -11.80 1.65
CA VAL A 77 10.24 -10.94 1.88
C VAL A 77 10.71 -9.49 1.99
N LEU A 78 10.14 -8.62 1.16
CA LEU A 78 10.30 -7.18 1.23
C LEU A 78 8.99 -6.59 1.74
N VAL A 79 9.05 -5.81 2.83
CA VAL A 79 7.88 -5.14 3.40
C VAL A 79 8.05 -3.63 3.18
N GLY A 80 7.20 -3.06 2.32
CA GLY A 80 7.18 -1.64 2.04
C GLY A 80 6.16 -0.91 2.91
N LYS A 81 6.55 0.25 3.46
CA LYS A 81 5.59 1.24 3.95
C LYS A 81 4.91 1.89 2.74
N GLY A 82 3.60 2.08 2.79
CA GLY A 82 2.81 2.66 1.70
C GLY A 82 1.78 3.66 2.19
N LEU A 83 2.22 4.70 2.90
CA LEU A 83 1.34 5.80 3.29
C LEU A 83 1.23 6.81 2.15
N THR A 84 0.15 6.71 1.40
CA THR A 84 -0.08 7.54 0.21
C THR A 84 -0.20 9.04 0.49
N PHE A 85 -0.55 9.39 1.73
CA PHE A 85 -0.37 10.73 2.28
C PHE A 85 -0.35 10.68 3.81
N ASP A 86 0.65 11.31 4.44
CA ASP A 86 0.74 11.42 5.90
C ASP A 86 0.50 12.85 6.41
N ALA A 87 -0.72 13.14 6.84
CA ALA A 87 -1.04 14.39 7.52
C ALA A 87 -0.58 14.40 9.00
N GLY A 88 -0.21 13.25 9.58
CA GLY A 88 0.03 13.04 11.02
C GLY A 88 -1.21 12.59 11.82
N GLY A 89 -2.40 12.63 11.22
CA GLY A 89 -3.66 12.29 11.89
C GLY A 89 -4.08 13.34 12.91
N ILE A 90 -4.59 12.91 14.08
CA ILE A 90 -4.93 13.83 15.18
C ILE A 90 -3.71 14.63 15.64
N SER A 91 -2.52 14.02 15.59
CA SER A 91 -1.24 14.70 15.80
C SER A 91 -0.78 15.37 14.51
N LEU A 92 -1.56 16.36 14.06
CA LEU A 92 -1.43 17.00 12.75
C LEU A 92 -0.04 17.63 12.57
N LYS A 93 0.59 17.36 11.41
CA LYS A 93 1.84 18.01 11.02
C LYS A 93 1.63 19.51 10.72
N PRO A 94 2.68 20.34 10.83
CA PRO A 94 2.65 21.70 10.32
C PRO A 94 2.41 21.76 8.81
N SER A 95 1.87 22.86 8.31
CA SER A 95 1.57 23.04 6.88
C SER A 95 2.83 23.06 6.00
N GLN A 96 3.95 23.57 6.52
CA GLN A 96 5.20 23.67 5.76
C GLN A 96 5.77 22.28 5.48
N GLY A 97 5.96 21.95 4.19
CA GLY A 97 6.49 20.65 3.75
C GLY A 97 5.48 19.50 3.80
N MET A 98 4.21 19.76 4.10
CA MET A 98 3.18 18.71 4.12
C MET A 98 2.92 18.13 2.73
N ASP A 99 3.20 18.89 1.66
CA ASP A 99 3.11 18.41 0.28
C ASP A 99 4.10 17.26 -0.03
N GLU A 100 5.23 17.19 0.69
CA GLU A 100 6.21 16.12 0.56
C GLU A 100 5.71 14.79 1.18
N MET A 101 4.66 14.83 2.00
CA MET A 101 4.12 13.63 2.67
C MET A 101 3.38 12.67 1.72
N LYS A 102 3.35 12.98 0.42
CA LYS A 102 2.99 12.01 -0.64
C LYS A 102 4.09 10.97 -0.91
N TYR A 103 5.31 11.19 -0.42
CA TYR A 103 6.46 10.28 -0.57
C TYR A 103 6.61 9.29 0.60
N ASP A 104 5.61 9.21 1.47
CA ASP A 104 5.65 8.45 2.73
C ASP A 104 5.28 6.96 2.60
#